data_AF-A0A5B2WLK7-F1
#
_entry.id   AF-A0A5B2WLK7-F1
#
_cell.length_a   1.000
_cell.length_b   1.000
_cell.length_c   1.000
_cell.angle_alpha   90.00
_cell.angle_beta   90.00
_cell.angle_gamma   90.00
#
_symmetry.space_group_name_H-M   'P 1'
#
loop_
_entity.id
_entity.type
_entity.pdbx_description
1 polymer ?
#
loop_
_entity_poly.entity_id
_entity_poly.type
_entity_poly.pdbx_seq_one_letter_code
_entity_poly.pdbx_strand_id
1 'polypeptide(L)'
;MFAKWGSLAYRRRWVVLIAVVLLSVLGGVWGVGVFDRLSQGGYESPTSEAFRADEIAKQALGRQGGDIVVVYTVPGGGTVDDLALRDKVNKQLHALPTDAVSKVVSYWDTALPQFADAQKHRGIAAVTLASDNSNQQLKQYDEIADRLQIDGLTAQIGGLVPTQKAISAMSASDLSRAEVVSMPLVLLLLIVIFGGLVAASLPVLVGGLSILASLGVLHAISLGTDVNSFAVNVASLLGLGLAIDYGLFTVGRFREELAAGRDPAEAVRRTVSTAGRTVAFSATLLVVALAGLLLFPQGFLKSLSYGGMSAVAIAAIVSLTLLPALLGILGHRVDKLGMPWRRRKAARGEEGGGWRKVATRVMRRPVLFAVPIVAVLLALGAPFLGVKFGQVDQKVLPEGNSARVAADLVAHDFPGLSGTGVKVVVQGDNGAAPDKAAVGLLANQISAV
;
A
#
# COMPACT_ATOMS: atom_id res chain seq x y z
N MET A 1 -9.14 23.22 -27.70
CA MET A 1 -9.90 22.37 -26.76
C MET A 1 -9.96 22.95 -25.34
N PHE A 2 -8.83 23.07 -24.62
CA PHE A 2 -8.78 23.54 -23.23
C PHE A 2 -9.42 24.92 -22.96
N ALA A 3 -9.28 25.89 -23.86
CA ALA A 3 -9.95 27.18 -23.70
C ALA A 3 -11.49 27.07 -23.74
N LYS A 4 -12.03 26.21 -24.62
CA LYS A 4 -13.48 25.92 -24.66
C LYS A 4 -13.91 25.22 -23.37
N TRP A 5 -13.11 24.26 -22.88
CA TRP A 5 -13.35 23.59 -21.61
C TRP A 5 -13.40 24.57 -20.42
N GLY A 6 -12.42 25.47 -20.30
CA GLY A 6 -12.40 26.49 -19.25
C GLY A 6 -13.62 27.41 -19.30
N SER A 7 -14.06 27.80 -20.50
CA SER A 7 -15.28 28.60 -20.66
C SER A 7 -16.56 27.85 -20.25
N LEU A 8 -16.62 26.54 -20.53
CA LEU A 8 -17.75 25.68 -20.15
C LEU A 8 -17.78 25.47 -18.63
N ALA A 9 -16.62 25.18 -18.04
CA ALA A 9 -16.46 25.01 -16.59
C ALA A 9 -16.88 26.28 -15.83
N TYR A 10 -16.57 27.47 -16.37
CA TYR A 10 -17.06 28.73 -15.81
C TYR A 10 -18.57 28.92 -15.98
N ARG A 11 -19.11 28.73 -17.20
CA ARG A 11 -20.55 28.92 -17.48
C ARG A 11 -21.44 27.98 -16.67
N ARG A 12 -21.01 26.72 -16.50
CA ARG A 12 -21.74 25.67 -15.75
C ARG A 12 -21.14 25.38 -14.37
N ARG A 13 -20.42 26.34 -13.77
CA ARG A 13 -19.66 26.15 -12.53
C ARG A 13 -20.44 25.50 -11.38
N TRP A 14 -21.72 25.85 -11.20
CA TRP A 14 -22.56 25.23 -10.16
C TRP A 14 -22.90 23.77 -10.46
N VAL A 15 -23.26 23.46 -11.71
CA VAL A 15 -23.54 22.07 -12.13
C VAL A 15 -22.28 21.22 -12.02
N VAL A 16 -21.13 21.73 -12.46
CA VAL A 16 -19.85 21.03 -12.36
C VAL A 16 -19.49 20.79 -10.89
N LEU A 17 -19.62 21.80 -10.03
CA LEU A 17 -19.34 21.67 -8.60
C LEU A 17 -20.21 20.60 -7.96
N ILE A 18 -21.54 20.67 -8.15
CA ILE A 18 -22.47 19.72 -7.55
C ILE A 18 -22.20 18.31 -8.09
N ALA A 19 -22.04 18.15 -9.40
CA ALA A 19 -21.81 16.85 -10.01
C ALA A 19 -20.51 16.21 -9.53
N VAL A 20 -19.39 16.95 -9.52
CA VAL A 20 -18.09 16.41 -9.11
C VAL A 20 -18.08 16.08 -7.62
N VAL A 21 -18.61 16.95 -6.77
CA VAL A 21 -18.69 16.67 -5.32
C VAL A 21 -19.60 15.46 -5.06
N LEU A 22 -20.78 15.41 -5.67
CA LEU A 22 -21.72 14.31 -5.50
C LEU A 22 -21.15 12.99 -6.00
N LEU A 23 -20.55 12.96 -7.20
CA LEU A 23 -19.91 11.75 -7.74
C LEU A 23 -18.72 11.30 -6.89
N SER A 24 -17.92 12.24 -6.37
CA SER A 24 -16.77 11.89 -5.53
C SER A 24 -17.21 11.35 -4.17
N VAL A 25 -18.23 11.95 -3.56
CA VAL A 25 -18.77 11.50 -2.28
C VAL A 25 -19.49 10.16 -2.43
N LEU A 26 -20.39 10.01 -3.41
CA LEU A 26 -21.07 8.74 -3.66
C LEU A 26 -20.07 7.64 -4.06
N GLY A 27 -19.11 7.97 -4.92
CA GLY A 27 -18.02 7.09 -5.30
C GLY A 27 -17.14 6.68 -4.12
N GLY A 28 -16.88 7.60 -3.18
CA GLY A 28 -16.14 7.31 -1.96
C GLY A 28 -16.92 6.42 -0.99
N VAL A 29 -18.20 6.73 -0.74
CA VAL A 29 -19.08 5.93 0.15
C VAL A 29 -19.23 4.51 -0.39
N TRP A 30 -19.51 4.37 -1.69
CA TRP A 30 -19.55 3.06 -2.35
C TRP A 30 -18.16 2.40 -2.37
N GLY A 31 -17.11 3.21 -2.58
CA GLY A 31 -15.71 2.80 -2.63
C GLY A 31 -15.17 2.21 -1.35
N VAL A 32 -15.77 2.49 -0.18
CA VAL A 32 -15.41 1.82 1.09
C VAL A 32 -15.54 0.30 0.99
N GLY A 33 -16.44 -0.20 0.14
CA GLY A 33 -16.56 -1.64 -0.13
C GLY A 33 -15.30 -2.29 -0.73
N VAL A 34 -14.32 -1.50 -1.18
CA VAL A 34 -13.02 -2.04 -1.63
C VAL A 34 -12.30 -2.76 -0.50
N PHE A 35 -12.39 -2.26 0.75
CA PHE A 35 -11.64 -2.80 1.88
C PHE A 35 -12.02 -4.24 2.22
N ASP A 36 -13.27 -4.65 1.95
CA ASP A 36 -13.73 -6.02 2.12
C ASP A 36 -13.22 -6.99 1.03
N ARG A 37 -12.65 -6.46 -0.05
CA ARG A 37 -12.20 -7.22 -1.23
C ARG A 37 -10.70 -7.16 -1.48
N LEU A 38 -9.94 -6.48 -0.62
CA LEU A 38 -8.49 -6.36 -0.80
C LEU A 38 -7.81 -7.72 -0.59
N SER A 39 -6.90 -8.09 -1.47
CA SER A 39 -6.01 -9.25 -1.28
C SER A 39 -4.73 -8.84 -0.57
N GLN A 40 -4.12 -9.75 0.19
CA GLN A 40 -2.81 -9.55 0.83
C GLN A 40 -1.66 -10.19 0.06
N GLY A 41 -1.95 -10.86 -1.06
CA GLY A 41 -0.98 -11.61 -1.86
C GLY A 41 -0.71 -11.01 -3.24
N GLY A 42 -0.34 -11.89 -4.18
CA GLY A 42 -0.03 -11.51 -5.57
C GLY A 42 1.43 -11.15 -5.82
N TYR A 43 2.35 -11.53 -4.93
CA TYR A 43 3.79 -11.32 -5.08
C TYR A 43 4.44 -12.31 -6.05
N GLU A 44 3.83 -13.49 -6.23
CA GLU A 44 4.32 -14.53 -7.12
C GLU A 44 3.85 -14.33 -8.56
N SER A 45 4.57 -14.95 -9.49
CA SER A 45 4.16 -14.99 -10.89
C SER A 45 3.25 -16.20 -11.14
N PRO A 46 1.98 -16.00 -11.56
CA PRO A 46 1.05 -17.10 -11.83
C PRO A 46 1.51 -18.02 -12.98
N THR A 47 2.44 -17.54 -13.82
CA THR A 47 2.99 -18.31 -14.95
C THR A 47 4.25 -19.11 -14.58
N SER A 48 4.75 -19.00 -13.35
CA SER A 48 5.96 -19.69 -12.90
C SER A 48 5.72 -21.18 -12.61
N GLU A 49 6.78 -21.98 -12.74
CA GLU A 49 6.76 -23.41 -12.41
C GLU A 49 6.51 -23.65 -10.92
N ALA A 50 7.10 -22.83 -10.05
CA ALA A 50 6.88 -22.90 -8.60
C ALA A 50 5.41 -22.71 -8.23
N PHE A 51 4.74 -21.70 -8.80
CA PHE A 51 3.31 -21.47 -8.58
C PHE A 51 2.45 -22.65 -9.05
N ARG A 52 2.78 -23.23 -10.22
CA ARG A 52 2.09 -24.43 -10.73
C ARG A 52 2.29 -25.64 -9.83
N ALA A 53 3.52 -25.86 -9.35
CA ALA A 53 3.83 -26.95 -8.43
C ALA A 53 3.02 -26.82 -7.13
N ASP A 54 2.89 -25.59 -6.60
CA ASP A 54 2.09 -25.32 -5.42
C ASP A 54 0.60 -25.58 -5.63
N GLU A 55 0.04 -25.14 -6.77
CA GLU A 55 -1.36 -25.42 -7.12
C GLU A 55 -1.63 -26.92 -7.31
N ILE A 56 -0.75 -27.65 -8.00
CA ILE A 56 -0.88 -29.11 -8.18
C ILE A 56 -0.84 -29.81 -6.82
N ALA A 57 0.13 -29.47 -5.96
CA ALA A 57 0.23 -30.06 -4.63
C ALA A 57 -1.00 -29.74 -3.76
N LYS A 58 -1.52 -28.50 -3.83
CA LYS A 58 -2.73 -28.09 -3.10
C LYS A 58 -3.97 -28.84 -3.57
N GLN A 59 -4.10 -29.09 -4.88
CA GLN A 59 -5.22 -29.86 -5.45
C GLN A 59 -5.14 -31.36 -5.06
N ALA A 60 -3.94 -31.94 -5.09
CA ALA A 60 -3.75 -33.37 -4.84
C ALA A 60 -3.72 -33.74 -3.36
N LEU A 61 -3.06 -32.94 -2.52
CA LEU A 61 -2.80 -33.25 -1.11
C LEU A 61 -3.64 -32.40 -0.15
N GLY A 62 -4.46 -31.49 -0.68
CA GLY A 62 -5.10 -30.45 0.10
C GLY A 62 -4.11 -29.40 0.61
N ARG A 63 -4.64 -28.39 1.29
CA ARG A 63 -3.82 -27.33 1.89
C ARG A 63 -2.96 -27.89 3.01
N GLN A 64 -1.64 -27.70 2.91
CA GLN A 64 -0.65 -28.28 3.84
C GLN A 64 -0.61 -27.60 5.23
N GLY A 65 -1.53 -26.67 5.51
CA GLY A 65 -1.79 -26.12 6.84
C GLY A 65 -0.71 -25.16 7.36
N GLY A 66 -0.87 -24.71 8.61
CA GLY A 66 0.09 -23.82 9.28
C GLY A 66 -0.07 -22.33 8.95
N ASP A 67 -1.31 -21.89 8.69
CA ASP A 67 -1.62 -20.46 8.47
C ASP A 67 -1.19 -19.59 9.66
N ILE A 68 -1.25 -20.17 10.86
CA ILE A 68 -0.84 -19.59 12.13
C ILE A 68 0.10 -20.57 12.82
N VAL A 69 1.20 -20.05 13.35
CA VAL A 69 2.15 -20.79 14.18
C VAL A 69 2.26 -20.07 15.51
N VAL A 70 1.94 -20.78 16.59
CA VAL A 70 2.05 -20.26 17.95
C VAL A 70 3.22 -20.95 18.63
N VAL A 71 4.17 -20.15 19.11
CA VAL A 71 5.28 -20.60 19.95
C VAL A 71 4.94 -20.28 21.39
N TYR A 72 4.66 -21.29 22.19
CA TYR A 72 4.45 -21.15 23.62
C TYR A 72 5.75 -21.34 24.36
N THR A 73 6.09 -20.40 25.24
CA THR A 73 7.24 -20.50 26.15
C THR A 73 6.76 -20.65 27.58
N VAL A 74 7.27 -21.66 28.28
CA VAL A 74 6.98 -21.91 29.70
C VAL A 74 7.86 -21.00 30.57
N PRO A 75 7.28 -20.09 31.36
CA PRO A 75 8.06 -19.21 32.24
C PRO A 75 8.69 -19.98 33.41
N GLY A 76 9.75 -19.42 33.99
CA GLY A 76 10.34 -19.94 35.25
C GLY A 76 11.12 -21.26 35.14
N GLY A 77 11.52 -21.68 33.94
CA GLY A 77 12.28 -22.92 33.73
C GLY A 77 11.44 -24.21 33.76
N GLY A 78 10.11 -24.09 33.71
CA GLY A 78 9.21 -25.23 33.56
C GLY A 78 9.34 -25.89 32.18
N THR A 79 8.73 -27.07 32.02
CA THR A 79 8.79 -27.88 30.79
C THR A 79 7.43 -27.95 30.10
N VAL A 80 7.44 -28.05 28.77
CA VAL A 80 6.23 -28.31 27.96
C VAL A 80 5.62 -29.69 28.21
N ASP A 81 6.35 -30.58 28.87
CA ASP A 81 5.90 -31.93 29.25
C ASP A 81 5.04 -31.95 30.52
N ASP A 82 4.86 -30.82 31.22
CA ASP A 82 3.99 -30.76 32.39
C ASP A 82 2.54 -31.16 32.03
N LEU A 83 2.00 -32.15 32.75
CA LEU A 83 0.66 -32.70 32.51
C LEU A 83 -0.44 -31.65 32.71
N ALA A 84 -0.31 -30.81 33.74
CA ALA A 84 -1.30 -29.77 34.01
C ALA A 84 -1.32 -28.71 32.90
N LEU A 85 -0.14 -28.39 32.36
CA LEU A 85 0.02 -27.51 31.22
C LEU A 85 -0.56 -28.13 29.95
N ARG A 86 -0.21 -29.40 29.68
CA ARG A 86 -0.69 -30.16 28.53
C ARG A 86 -2.20 -30.18 28.44
N ASP A 87 -2.88 -30.53 29.53
CA ASP A 87 -4.35 -30.60 29.55
C ASP A 87 -4.98 -29.23 29.32
N LYS A 88 -4.38 -28.18 29.88
CA LYS A 88 -4.83 -26.80 29.67
C LYS A 88 -4.70 -26.38 28.22
N VAL A 89 -3.55 -26.61 27.60
CA VAL A 89 -3.29 -26.23 26.20
C VAL A 89 -4.18 -27.02 25.24
N ASN A 90 -4.26 -28.34 25.39
CA ASN A 90 -5.12 -29.19 24.56
C ASN A 90 -6.59 -28.78 24.69
N LYS A 91 -7.09 -28.55 25.90
CA LYS A 91 -8.48 -28.12 26.11
C LYS A 91 -8.77 -26.80 25.39
N GLN A 92 -7.85 -25.85 25.44
CA GLN A 92 -8.05 -24.53 24.83
C GLN A 92 -7.96 -24.58 23.30
N LEU A 93 -6.99 -25.33 22.74
CA LEU A 93 -6.82 -25.48 21.30
C LEU A 93 -7.97 -26.30 20.66
N HIS A 94 -8.46 -27.35 21.33
CA HIS A 94 -9.61 -28.13 20.84
C HIS A 94 -10.96 -27.42 21.04
N ALA A 95 -11.02 -26.37 21.85
CA ALA A 95 -12.19 -25.51 22.01
C ALA A 95 -12.26 -24.37 20.97
N LEU A 96 -11.31 -24.33 20.02
CA LEU A 96 -11.37 -23.37 18.92
C LEU A 96 -12.59 -23.66 18.01
N PRO A 97 -13.23 -22.62 17.45
CA PRO A 97 -14.42 -22.77 16.63
C PRO A 97 -14.11 -23.59 15.37
N THR A 98 -14.89 -24.65 15.09
CA THR A 98 -14.67 -25.54 13.93
C THR A 98 -15.06 -24.88 12.60
N ASP A 99 -15.84 -23.81 12.63
CA ASP A 99 -16.15 -22.92 11.51
C ASP A 99 -15.00 -21.97 11.17
N ALA A 100 -14.12 -21.67 12.13
CA ALA A 100 -12.93 -20.83 11.94
C ALA A 100 -11.66 -21.65 11.68
N VAL A 101 -11.55 -22.86 12.26
CA VAL A 101 -10.34 -23.69 12.26
C VAL A 101 -10.63 -25.06 11.67
N SER A 102 -9.88 -25.45 10.64
CA SER A 102 -10.01 -26.77 10.01
C SER A 102 -9.13 -27.83 10.67
N LYS A 103 -7.94 -27.44 11.15
CA LYS A 103 -6.97 -28.38 11.72
C LYS A 103 -6.05 -27.69 12.70
N VAL A 104 -5.81 -28.33 13.84
CA VAL A 104 -4.77 -27.98 14.80
C VAL A 104 -3.79 -29.13 14.91
N VAL A 105 -2.50 -28.83 14.86
CA VAL A 105 -1.41 -29.79 15.12
C VAL A 105 -0.51 -29.18 16.17
N SER A 106 -0.40 -29.81 17.33
CA SER A 106 0.39 -29.30 18.45
C SER A 106 1.38 -30.34 18.96
N TYR A 107 2.41 -29.87 19.68
CA TYR A 107 3.30 -30.75 20.44
C TYR A 107 2.51 -31.65 21.41
N TRP A 108 1.49 -31.11 22.07
CA TRP A 108 0.72 -31.80 23.11
C TRP A 108 -0.24 -32.87 22.59
N ASP A 109 -0.62 -32.82 21.31
CA ASP A 109 -1.38 -33.88 20.64
C ASP A 109 -0.47 -34.97 20.06
N THR A 110 0.65 -34.57 19.45
CA THR A 110 1.48 -35.48 18.66
C THR A 110 2.67 -36.07 19.42
N ALA A 111 3.14 -35.38 20.46
CA ALA A 111 4.39 -35.64 21.17
C ALA A 111 5.62 -35.77 20.24
N LEU A 112 5.54 -35.19 19.03
CA LEU A 112 6.63 -35.24 18.06
C LEU A 112 7.76 -34.30 18.50
N PRO A 113 9.01 -34.78 18.64
CA PRO A 113 10.13 -33.97 19.11
C PRO A 113 10.38 -32.70 18.30
N GLN A 114 10.06 -32.70 17.00
CA GLN A 114 10.21 -31.53 16.13
C GLN A 114 9.29 -30.34 16.47
N PHE A 115 8.26 -30.54 17.30
CA PHE A 115 7.36 -29.48 17.77
C PHE A 115 7.71 -28.95 19.16
N ALA A 116 8.80 -29.43 19.77
CA ALA A 116 9.39 -28.88 20.99
C ALA A 116 10.83 -28.44 20.73
N ASP A 117 11.32 -27.45 21.49
CA ASP A 117 12.74 -27.11 21.49
C ASP A 117 13.57 -28.20 22.17
N ALA A 118 14.89 -28.20 21.94
CA ALA A 118 15.78 -29.23 22.49
C ALA A 118 15.74 -29.30 24.03
N GLN A 119 15.50 -28.16 24.68
CA GLN A 119 15.43 -28.03 26.13
C GLN A 119 14.02 -28.27 26.70
N LYS A 120 13.01 -28.46 25.85
CA LYS A 120 11.59 -28.62 26.22
C LYS A 120 11.02 -27.46 27.03
N HIS A 121 11.51 -26.24 26.84
CA HIS A 121 10.91 -25.04 27.41
C HIS A 121 9.89 -24.37 26.47
N ARG A 122 9.89 -24.77 25.20
CA ARG A 122 9.06 -24.19 24.15
C ARG A 122 8.35 -25.26 23.33
N GLY A 123 7.10 -25.01 23.00
CA GLY A 123 6.26 -25.93 22.24
C GLY A 123 5.48 -25.19 21.17
N ILE A 124 5.28 -25.82 20.02
CA ILE A 124 4.56 -25.24 18.88
C ILE A 124 3.16 -25.82 18.75
N ALA A 125 2.22 -24.93 18.42
CA ALA A 125 0.94 -25.29 17.83
C ALA A 125 0.79 -24.63 16.45
N ALA A 126 0.58 -25.44 15.42
CA ALA A 126 0.24 -25.00 14.07
C ALA A 126 -1.28 -25.08 13.88
N VAL A 127 -1.89 -23.95 13.56
CA VAL A 127 -3.33 -23.82 13.35
C VAL A 127 -3.59 -23.51 11.89
N THR A 128 -4.51 -24.27 11.29
CA THR A 128 -4.96 -24.12 9.92
C THR A 128 -6.39 -23.60 9.94
N LEU A 129 -6.62 -22.45 9.32
CA LEU A 129 -7.94 -21.84 9.26
C LEU A 129 -8.89 -22.64 8.37
N ALA A 130 -10.18 -22.37 8.42
CA ALA A 130 -11.15 -23.10 7.60
C ALA A 130 -11.26 -22.55 6.17
N SER A 131 -11.05 -21.24 5.98
CA SER A 131 -11.14 -20.61 4.66
C SER A 131 -9.81 -20.56 3.91
N ASP A 132 -9.88 -20.57 2.58
CA ASP A 132 -8.79 -20.35 1.64
C ASP A 132 -8.72 -18.90 1.10
N ASN A 133 -9.72 -18.07 1.42
CA ASN A 133 -9.76 -16.67 1.05
C ASN A 133 -9.04 -15.80 2.10
N SER A 134 -8.09 -14.97 1.66
CA SER A 134 -7.26 -14.17 2.58
C SER A 134 -8.06 -13.25 3.51
N ASN A 135 -9.19 -12.67 3.07
CA ASN A 135 -10.01 -11.81 3.93
C ASN A 135 -10.82 -12.59 4.95
N GLN A 136 -11.35 -13.75 4.56
CA GLN A 136 -12.01 -14.65 5.50
C GLN A 136 -11.01 -15.20 6.52
N GLN A 137 -9.80 -15.54 6.09
CA GLN A 137 -8.72 -15.97 6.99
C GLN A 137 -8.38 -14.89 8.04
N LEU A 138 -8.31 -13.62 7.63
CA LEU A 138 -8.10 -12.53 8.59
C LEU A 138 -9.23 -12.44 9.62
N LYS A 139 -10.50 -12.55 9.19
CA LYS A 139 -11.66 -12.55 10.10
C LYS A 139 -11.64 -13.74 11.06
N GLN A 140 -11.36 -14.94 10.55
CA GLN A 140 -11.24 -16.16 11.36
C GLN A 140 -10.08 -16.06 12.35
N TYR A 141 -8.96 -15.45 11.95
CA TYR A 141 -7.86 -15.17 12.88
C TYR A 141 -8.29 -14.20 13.98
N ASP A 142 -9.01 -13.13 13.65
CA ASP A 142 -9.50 -12.15 14.63
C ASP A 142 -10.42 -12.78 15.68
N GLU A 143 -11.23 -13.76 15.28
CA GLU A 143 -12.13 -14.50 16.18
C GLU A 143 -11.39 -15.42 17.18
N ILE A 144 -10.19 -15.90 16.80
CA ILE A 144 -9.44 -16.88 17.61
C ILE A 144 -8.17 -16.34 18.26
N ALA A 145 -7.65 -15.19 17.84
CA ALA A 145 -6.35 -14.67 18.26
C ALA A 145 -6.22 -14.57 19.79
N ASP A 146 -7.26 -14.07 20.46
CA ASP A 146 -7.27 -13.96 21.93
C ASP A 146 -7.32 -15.33 22.61
N ARG A 147 -7.95 -16.33 21.98
CA ARG A 147 -8.01 -17.71 22.49
C ARG A 147 -6.70 -18.46 22.31
N LEU A 148 -5.79 -17.98 21.47
CA LEU A 148 -4.45 -18.56 21.31
C LEU A 148 -3.50 -18.13 22.44
N GLN A 149 -3.85 -17.07 23.18
CA GLN A 149 -3.13 -16.66 24.39
C GLN A 149 -3.61 -17.53 25.57
N ILE A 150 -2.67 -18.21 26.23
CA ILE A 150 -2.97 -19.17 27.30
C ILE A 150 -2.34 -18.66 28.60
N ASP A 151 -3.16 -18.50 29.64
CA ASP A 151 -2.68 -18.00 30.94
C ASP A 151 -1.52 -18.84 31.48
N GLY A 152 -0.47 -18.19 31.94
CA GLY A 152 0.73 -18.87 32.47
C GLY A 152 1.74 -19.29 31.39
N LEU A 153 1.46 -19.04 30.10
CA LEU A 153 2.41 -19.18 29.01
C LEU A 153 2.67 -17.82 28.35
N THR A 154 3.89 -17.64 27.85
CA THR A 154 4.17 -16.54 26.90
C THR A 154 3.95 -17.07 25.49
N ALA A 155 2.92 -16.59 24.80
CA ALA A 155 2.61 -17.03 23.44
C ALA A 155 3.04 -15.98 22.40
N GLN A 156 3.92 -16.39 21.50
CA GLN A 156 4.29 -15.59 20.33
C GLN A 156 3.56 -16.15 19.11
N ILE A 157 2.75 -15.32 18.46
CA ILE A 157 1.87 -15.74 17.37
C ILE A 157 2.43 -15.22 16.05
N GLY A 158 2.84 -16.13 15.18
CA GLY A 158 3.33 -15.86 13.83
C GLY A 158 2.67 -16.76 12.79
N GLY A 159 3.37 -17.01 11.69
CA GLY A 159 2.81 -17.68 10.51
C GLY A 159 2.29 -16.67 9.48
N LEU A 160 1.75 -17.18 8.37
CA LEU A 160 1.40 -16.38 7.20
C LEU A 160 0.36 -15.30 7.53
N VAL A 161 -0.74 -15.69 8.18
CA VAL A 161 -1.89 -14.80 8.41
C VAL A 161 -1.59 -13.74 9.48
N PRO A 162 -1.02 -14.08 10.66
CA PRO A 162 -0.67 -13.07 11.67
C PRO A 162 0.39 -12.08 11.16
N THR A 163 1.35 -12.55 10.36
CA THR A 163 2.36 -11.68 9.74
C THR A 163 1.72 -10.70 8.76
N GLN A 164 0.85 -11.19 7.85
CA GLN A 164 0.14 -10.31 6.92
C GLN A 164 -0.77 -9.31 7.63
N LYS A 165 -1.47 -9.73 8.69
CA LYS A 165 -2.29 -8.82 9.52
C LYS A 165 -1.41 -7.76 10.17
N ALA A 166 -0.28 -8.15 10.76
CA ALA A 166 0.65 -7.21 11.41
C ALA A 166 1.21 -6.19 10.40
N ILE A 167 1.61 -6.62 9.21
CA ILE A 167 2.08 -5.74 8.13
C ILE A 167 0.97 -4.77 7.71
N SER A 168 -0.25 -5.28 7.53
CA SER A 168 -1.40 -4.48 7.11
C SER A 168 -1.80 -3.46 8.17
N ALA A 169 -1.86 -3.87 9.44
CA ALA A 169 -2.19 -3.01 10.55
C ALA A 169 -1.14 -1.91 10.75
N MET A 170 0.15 -2.26 10.64
CA MET A 170 1.25 -1.29 10.66
C MET A 170 1.11 -0.28 9.50
N SER A 171 0.92 -0.77 8.28
CA SER A 171 0.76 0.08 7.09
C SER A 171 -0.45 1.01 7.21
N ALA A 172 -1.58 0.53 7.74
CA ALA A 172 -2.78 1.34 7.96
C ALA A 172 -2.58 2.39 9.07
N SER A 173 -1.95 2.00 10.20
CA SER A 173 -1.53 2.90 11.27
C SER A 173 -0.63 4.01 10.74
N ASP A 174 0.38 3.65 9.96
CA ASP A 174 1.38 4.58 9.45
C ASP A 174 0.79 5.51 8.41
N LEU A 175 -0.08 5.02 7.52
CA LEU A 175 -0.83 5.86 6.59
C LEU A 175 -1.71 6.86 7.35
N SER A 176 -2.48 6.39 8.34
CA SER A 176 -3.34 7.26 9.15
C SER A 176 -2.54 8.33 9.90
N ARG A 177 -1.42 7.95 10.54
CA ARG A 177 -0.51 8.89 11.21
C ARG A 177 0.09 9.88 10.21
N ALA A 178 0.55 9.40 9.07
CA ALA A 178 1.11 10.24 8.01
C ALA A 178 0.07 11.24 7.51
N GLU A 179 -1.18 10.84 7.28
CA GLU A 179 -2.26 11.74 6.85
C GLU A 179 -2.62 12.78 7.93
N VAL A 180 -2.79 12.35 9.18
CA VAL A 180 -3.11 13.24 10.31
C VAL A 180 -2.01 14.29 10.55
N VAL A 181 -0.74 13.94 10.35
CA VAL A 181 0.39 14.86 10.52
C VAL A 181 0.64 15.70 9.27
N SER A 182 0.60 15.08 8.08
CA SER A 182 0.91 15.75 6.82
C SER A 182 -0.17 16.73 6.40
N MET A 183 -1.46 16.44 6.59
CA MET A 183 -2.53 17.35 6.17
C MET A 183 -2.43 18.74 6.82
N PRO A 184 -2.29 18.88 8.15
CA PRO A 184 -2.08 20.19 8.77
C PRO A 184 -0.78 20.86 8.31
N LEU A 185 0.30 20.09 8.16
CA LEU A 185 1.59 20.62 7.74
C LEU A 185 1.57 21.14 6.30
N VAL A 186 0.97 20.38 5.39
CA VAL A 186 0.74 20.76 3.99
C VAL A 186 -0.19 21.95 3.93
N LEU A 187 -1.30 21.98 4.69
CA LEU A 187 -2.19 23.14 4.73
C LEU A 187 -1.44 24.39 5.20
N LEU A 188 -0.61 24.28 6.24
CA LEU A 188 0.24 25.38 6.72
C LEU A 188 1.22 25.83 5.63
N LEU A 189 1.89 24.90 4.96
CA LEU A 189 2.79 25.20 3.85
C LEU A 189 2.05 25.90 2.70
N LEU A 190 0.86 25.43 2.32
CA LEU A 190 0.02 26.05 1.31
C LEU A 190 -0.45 27.45 1.74
N ILE A 191 -0.78 27.65 3.02
CA ILE A 191 -1.10 28.99 3.55
C ILE A 191 0.11 29.92 3.41
N VAL A 192 1.33 29.43 3.64
CA VAL A 192 2.56 30.21 3.46
C VAL A 192 2.80 30.54 1.99
N ILE A 193 2.66 29.55 1.10
CA ILE A 193 2.88 29.69 -0.35
C ILE A 193 1.85 30.64 -0.97
N PHE A 194 0.56 30.40 -0.72
CA PHE A 194 -0.50 31.22 -1.28
C PHE A 194 -0.75 32.51 -0.49
N GLY A 195 -0.30 32.59 0.76
CA GLY A 195 -0.53 33.72 1.64
C GLY A 195 -2.01 33.96 1.93
N GLY A 196 -2.84 32.92 2.04
CA GLY A 196 -4.26 33.02 2.37
C GLY A 196 -4.95 31.67 2.53
N LEU A 197 -5.86 31.55 3.50
CA LEU A 197 -6.52 30.28 3.85
C LEU A 197 -7.45 29.75 2.75
N VAL A 198 -8.19 30.63 2.07
CA VAL A 198 -9.12 30.23 1.00
C VAL A 198 -8.37 29.61 -0.18
N ALA A 199 -7.29 30.24 -0.63
CA ALA A 199 -6.47 29.70 -1.71
C ALA A 199 -5.80 28.37 -1.31
N ALA A 200 -5.37 28.24 -0.06
CA ALA A 200 -4.72 27.04 0.45
C ALA A 200 -5.68 25.85 0.65
N SER A 201 -6.96 26.09 0.97
CA SER A 201 -7.93 25.01 1.15
C SER A 201 -8.42 24.40 -0.16
N LEU A 202 -8.33 25.12 -1.28
CA LEU A 202 -8.79 24.62 -2.58
C LEU A 202 -8.03 23.35 -3.05
N PRO A 203 -6.69 23.30 -3.07
CA PRO A 203 -5.97 22.07 -3.44
C PRO A 203 -6.22 20.91 -2.47
N VAL A 204 -6.33 21.20 -1.17
CA VAL A 204 -6.61 20.17 -0.16
C VAL A 204 -8.00 19.56 -0.36
N LEU A 205 -9.01 20.38 -0.63
CA LEU A 205 -10.37 19.92 -0.95
C LEU A 205 -10.37 19.04 -2.21
N VAL A 206 -9.67 19.47 -3.26
CA VAL A 206 -9.53 18.69 -4.50
C VAL A 206 -8.84 17.36 -4.21
N GLY A 207 -7.80 17.35 -3.38
CA GLY A 207 -7.11 16.13 -2.94
C GLY A 207 -8.03 15.16 -2.22
N GLY A 208 -8.74 15.62 -1.18
CA GLY A 208 -9.67 14.76 -0.43
C GLY A 208 -10.77 14.16 -1.32
N LEU A 209 -11.37 14.96 -2.21
CA LEU A 209 -12.37 14.46 -3.15
C LEU A 209 -11.78 13.49 -4.18
N SER A 210 -10.52 13.70 -4.59
CA SER A 210 -9.83 12.80 -5.51
C SER A 210 -9.54 11.44 -4.88
N ILE A 211 -9.18 11.40 -3.59
CA ILE A 211 -9.03 10.15 -2.84
C ILE A 211 -10.36 9.40 -2.83
N LEU A 212 -11.45 10.05 -2.40
CA LEU A 212 -12.79 9.45 -2.35
C LEU A 212 -13.23 8.90 -3.71
N ALA A 213 -13.09 9.68 -4.77
CA ALA A 213 -13.43 9.23 -6.12
C ALA A 213 -12.53 8.06 -6.60
N SER A 214 -11.24 8.06 -6.24
CA SER A 214 -10.32 6.96 -6.59
C SER A 214 -10.68 5.65 -5.89
N LEU A 215 -11.18 5.70 -4.64
CA LEU A 215 -11.68 4.52 -3.93
C LEU A 215 -12.86 3.89 -4.67
N GLY A 216 -13.77 4.70 -5.22
CA GLY A 216 -14.86 4.20 -6.06
C GLY A 216 -14.34 3.46 -7.29
N VAL A 217 -13.35 4.01 -7.99
CA VAL A 217 -12.75 3.33 -9.15
C VAL A 217 -12.07 2.02 -8.76
N LEU A 218 -11.31 2.02 -7.66
CA LEU A 218 -10.68 0.81 -7.15
C LEU A 218 -11.70 -0.25 -6.73
N HIS A 219 -12.81 0.16 -6.11
CA HIS A 219 -13.88 -0.77 -5.79
C HIS A 219 -14.50 -1.37 -7.05
N ALA A 220 -14.74 -0.59 -8.10
CA ALA A 220 -15.21 -1.11 -9.38
C ALA A 220 -14.25 -2.13 -9.99
N ILE A 221 -12.94 -1.87 -9.91
CA ILE A 221 -11.90 -2.81 -10.39
C ILE A 221 -11.91 -4.09 -9.53
N SER A 222 -12.11 -3.97 -8.22
CA SER A 222 -12.20 -5.10 -7.28
C SER A 222 -13.41 -6.02 -7.51
N LEU A 223 -14.38 -5.61 -8.36
CA LEU A 223 -15.49 -6.47 -8.74
C LEU A 223 -15.11 -7.55 -9.75
N GLY A 224 -14.10 -7.27 -10.59
CA GLY A 224 -13.67 -8.18 -11.67
C GLY A 224 -12.25 -8.72 -11.51
N THR A 225 -11.45 -8.14 -10.62
CA THR A 225 -10.04 -8.52 -10.43
C THR A 225 -9.63 -8.37 -8.98
N ASP A 226 -8.67 -9.19 -8.53
CA ASP A 226 -8.09 -9.03 -7.20
C ASP A 226 -7.27 -7.75 -7.11
N VAL A 227 -7.54 -6.94 -6.10
CA VAL A 227 -6.83 -5.69 -5.82
C VAL A 227 -6.07 -5.86 -4.52
N ASN A 228 -4.75 -5.71 -4.56
CA ASN A 228 -3.93 -5.78 -3.36
C ASN A 228 -4.15 -4.56 -2.44
N SER A 229 -4.08 -4.76 -1.13
CA SER A 229 -4.26 -3.73 -0.09
C SER A 229 -3.38 -2.47 -0.28
N PHE A 230 -2.15 -2.64 -0.78
CA PHE A 230 -1.25 -1.52 -1.05
C PHE A 230 -1.73 -0.57 -2.17
N ALA A 231 -2.64 -1.01 -3.04
CA ALA A 231 -3.20 -0.15 -4.09
C ALA A 231 -3.94 1.06 -3.53
N VAL A 232 -4.65 0.88 -2.40
CA VAL A 232 -5.36 1.96 -1.71
C VAL A 232 -4.37 2.96 -1.12
N ASN A 233 -3.28 2.49 -0.52
CA ASN A 233 -2.24 3.36 0.04
C ASN A 233 -1.57 4.21 -1.05
N VAL A 234 -1.26 3.60 -2.19
CA VAL A 234 -0.70 4.31 -3.36
C VAL A 234 -1.72 5.30 -3.93
N ALA A 235 -2.99 4.91 -4.01
CA ALA A 235 -4.04 5.81 -4.49
C ALA A 235 -4.21 7.04 -3.58
N SER A 236 -4.18 6.86 -2.26
CA SER A 236 -4.22 7.99 -1.31
C SER A 236 -2.99 8.90 -1.45
N LEU A 237 -1.79 8.31 -1.39
CA LEU A 237 -0.53 9.05 -1.42
C LEU A 237 -0.38 9.86 -2.72
N LEU A 238 -0.55 9.20 -3.88
CA LEU A 238 -0.44 9.87 -5.18
C LEU A 238 -1.63 10.80 -5.44
N GLY A 239 -2.84 10.39 -5.06
CA GLY A 239 -4.06 11.16 -5.27
C GLY A 239 -4.00 12.50 -4.54
N LEU A 240 -3.60 12.49 -3.27
CA LEU A 240 -3.44 13.71 -2.48
C LEU A 240 -2.31 14.59 -3.02
N GLY A 241 -1.10 14.04 -3.19
CA GLY A 241 0.08 14.78 -3.62
C GLY A 241 -0.11 15.45 -4.98
N LEU A 242 -0.58 14.69 -5.97
CA LEU A 242 -0.81 15.22 -7.32
C LEU A 242 -1.95 16.24 -7.38
N ALA A 243 -3.04 16.02 -6.63
CA ALA A 243 -4.12 16.99 -6.54
C ALA A 243 -3.64 18.31 -5.92
N ILE A 244 -2.77 18.25 -4.92
CA ILE A 244 -2.16 19.44 -4.32
C ILE A 244 -1.29 20.16 -5.35
N ASP A 245 -0.44 19.45 -6.08
CA ASP A 245 0.46 20.03 -7.09
C ASP A 245 -0.32 20.65 -8.26
N TYR A 246 -1.33 19.94 -8.76
CA TYR A 246 -2.22 20.45 -9.80
C TYR A 246 -3.01 21.65 -9.31
N GLY A 247 -3.46 21.62 -8.06
CA GLY A 247 -4.11 22.73 -7.39
C GLY A 247 -3.19 23.94 -7.25
N LEU A 248 -1.94 23.73 -6.83
CA LEU A 248 -0.93 24.76 -6.68
C LEU A 248 -0.67 25.48 -7.99
N PHE A 249 -0.45 24.72 -9.06
CA PHE A 249 -0.18 25.26 -10.38
C PHE A 249 -1.38 26.04 -10.94
N THR A 250 -2.59 25.49 -10.79
CA THR A 250 -3.83 26.08 -11.32
C THR A 250 -4.25 27.33 -10.54
N VAL A 251 -4.24 27.29 -9.21
CA VAL A 251 -4.58 28.44 -8.36
C VAL A 251 -3.53 29.54 -8.51
N GLY A 252 -2.24 29.19 -8.55
CA GLY A 252 -1.16 30.14 -8.81
C GLY A 252 -1.38 30.87 -10.12
N ARG A 253 -1.63 30.13 -11.20
CA ARG A 253 -1.86 30.72 -12.52
C ARG A 253 -3.12 31.58 -12.58
N PHE A 254 -4.21 31.16 -11.95
CA PHE A 254 -5.43 31.96 -11.90
C PHE A 254 -5.22 33.32 -11.23
N ARG A 255 -4.41 33.35 -10.17
CA ARG A 255 -4.10 34.59 -9.45
C ARG A 255 -3.19 35.51 -10.24
N GLU A 256 -2.24 34.97 -11.00
CA GLU A 256 -1.44 35.75 -11.96
C GLU A 256 -2.34 36.42 -13.01
N GLU A 257 -3.33 35.69 -13.54
CA GLU A 257 -4.26 36.23 -14.53
C GLU A 257 -5.18 37.31 -13.94
N LEU A 258 -5.64 37.17 -12.70
CA LEU A 258 -6.39 38.23 -11.99
C LEU A 258 -5.51 39.45 -11.69
N ALA A 259 -4.25 39.24 -11.26
CA ALA A 259 -3.30 40.33 -10.98
C ALA A 259 -2.95 41.13 -12.25
N ALA A 260 -3.03 40.49 -13.42
CA ALA A 260 -2.90 41.14 -14.72
C ALA A 260 -4.17 41.93 -15.16
N GLY A 261 -5.16 42.10 -14.28
CA GLY A 261 -6.35 42.93 -14.51
C GLY A 261 -7.47 42.25 -15.29
N ARG A 262 -7.43 40.91 -15.45
CA ARG A 262 -8.46 40.16 -16.19
C ARG A 262 -9.67 39.87 -15.32
N ASP A 263 -10.84 39.79 -15.93
CA ASP A 263 -12.05 39.37 -15.24
C ASP A 263 -11.99 37.88 -14.84
N PRO A 264 -12.79 37.43 -13.85
CA PRO A 264 -12.75 36.03 -13.41
C PRO A 264 -13.04 35.01 -14.52
N ALA A 265 -13.88 35.37 -15.49
CA ALA A 265 -14.23 34.48 -16.60
C ALA A 265 -13.04 34.26 -17.54
N GLU A 266 -12.36 35.32 -17.97
CA GLU A 266 -11.16 35.25 -18.80
C GLU A 266 -9.99 34.62 -18.04
N ALA A 267 -9.84 34.95 -16.75
CA ALA A 267 -8.80 34.37 -15.90
C ALA A 267 -8.94 32.84 -15.79
N VAL A 268 -10.16 32.31 -15.56
CA VAL A 268 -10.40 30.86 -15.59
C VAL A 268 -10.09 30.27 -16.96
N ARG A 269 -10.56 30.91 -18.05
CA ARG A 269 -10.33 30.42 -19.42
C ARG A 269 -8.85 30.29 -19.75
N ARG A 270 -8.06 31.32 -19.42
CA ARG A 270 -6.60 31.32 -19.67
C ARG A 270 -5.87 30.33 -18.79
N THR A 271 -6.24 30.24 -17.52
CA THR A 271 -5.69 29.26 -16.58
C THR A 271 -5.85 27.85 -17.11
N VAL A 272 -7.05 27.46 -17.54
CA VAL A 272 -7.28 26.12 -18.10
C VAL A 272 -6.53 25.90 -19.40
N SER A 273 -6.41 26.93 -20.26
CA SER A 273 -5.66 26.84 -21.52
C SER A 273 -4.15 26.64 -21.37
N THR A 274 -3.58 27.02 -20.23
CA THR A 274 -2.13 26.99 -19.95
C THR A 274 -1.80 25.98 -18.85
N ALA A 275 -2.13 26.31 -17.61
CA ALA A 275 -1.94 25.43 -16.46
C ALA A 275 -2.75 24.13 -16.61
N GLY A 276 -4.01 24.21 -17.02
CA GLY A 276 -4.84 23.03 -17.23
C GLY A 276 -4.29 22.08 -18.31
N ARG A 277 -3.76 22.63 -19.41
CA ARG A 277 -3.07 21.83 -20.43
C ARG A 277 -1.83 21.11 -19.87
N THR A 278 -1.07 21.79 -19.01
CA THR A 278 0.14 21.23 -18.37
C THR A 278 -0.24 20.11 -17.40
N VAL A 279 -1.28 20.30 -16.58
CA VAL A 279 -1.82 19.28 -15.68
C VAL A 279 -2.28 18.05 -16.46
N ALA A 280 -3.04 18.24 -17.53
CA ALA A 280 -3.49 17.11 -18.36
C ALA A 280 -2.32 16.32 -18.95
N PHE A 281 -1.30 17.01 -19.48
CA PHE A 281 -0.12 16.36 -20.05
C PHE A 281 0.69 15.61 -18.98
N SER A 282 0.91 16.23 -17.82
CA SER A 282 1.59 15.61 -16.67
C SER A 282 0.87 14.35 -16.20
N ALA A 283 -0.46 14.41 -16.08
CA ALA A 283 -1.27 13.27 -15.67
C ALA A 283 -1.20 12.13 -16.70
N THR A 284 -1.27 12.45 -18.00
CA THR A 284 -1.13 11.43 -19.05
C THR A 284 0.24 10.75 -18.99
N LEU A 285 1.33 11.51 -18.81
CA LEU A 285 2.67 10.93 -18.69
C LEU A 285 2.77 9.98 -17.49
N LEU A 286 2.21 10.36 -16.34
CA LEU A 286 2.21 9.51 -15.15
C LEU A 286 1.35 8.25 -15.32
N VAL A 287 0.17 8.36 -15.95
CA VAL A 287 -0.67 7.19 -16.26
C VAL A 287 0.06 6.22 -17.20
N VAL A 288 0.74 6.73 -18.23
CA VAL A 288 1.53 5.90 -19.16
C VAL A 288 2.71 5.23 -18.44
N ALA A 289 3.41 5.96 -17.58
CA ALA A 289 4.52 5.40 -16.79
C ALA A 289 4.04 4.28 -15.85
N LEU A 290 2.92 4.50 -15.14
CA LEU A 290 2.34 3.50 -14.26
C LEU A 290 1.80 2.29 -15.01
N ALA A 291 1.22 2.48 -16.19
CA ALA A 291 0.77 1.38 -17.05
C ALA A 291 1.90 0.41 -17.43
N GLY A 292 3.17 0.85 -17.39
CA GLY A 292 4.32 -0.03 -17.54
C GLY A 292 4.38 -1.16 -16.50
N LEU A 293 3.82 -0.95 -15.30
CA LEU A 293 3.74 -1.99 -14.27
C LEU A 293 2.80 -3.14 -14.66
N LEU A 294 1.86 -2.92 -15.59
CA LEU A 294 0.94 -3.96 -16.08
C LEU A 294 1.64 -5.03 -16.93
N LEU A 295 2.87 -4.75 -17.41
CA LEU A 295 3.69 -5.72 -18.15
C LEU A 295 4.17 -6.86 -17.24
N PHE A 296 4.23 -6.63 -15.93
CA PHE A 296 4.67 -7.64 -14.97
C PHE A 296 3.51 -8.59 -14.60
N PRO A 297 3.77 -9.91 -14.51
CA PRO A 297 2.71 -10.89 -14.26
C PRO A 297 2.12 -10.83 -12.84
N GLN A 298 2.88 -10.31 -11.86
CA GLN A 298 2.52 -10.24 -10.45
C GLN A 298 1.25 -9.41 -10.21
N GLY A 299 0.26 -9.98 -9.53
CA GLY A 299 -0.99 -9.31 -9.18
C GLY A 299 -0.78 -8.07 -8.30
N PHE A 300 0.24 -8.09 -7.44
CA PHE A 300 0.66 -6.96 -6.62
C PHE A 300 1.03 -5.73 -7.49
N LEU A 301 1.91 -5.91 -8.49
CA LEU A 301 2.35 -4.80 -9.36
C LEU A 301 1.20 -4.27 -10.22
N LYS A 302 0.33 -5.16 -10.72
CA LYS A 302 -0.90 -4.75 -11.43
C LYS A 302 -1.82 -3.93 -10.55
N SER A 303 -2.02 -4.34 -9.30
CA SER A 303 -2.84 -3.62 -8.32
C SER A 303 -2.27 -2.23 -8.02
N LEU A 304 -0.95 -2.09 -7.85
CA LEU A 304 -0.30 -0.79 -7.70
C LEU A 304 -0.52 0.11 -8.92
N SER A 305 -0.48 -0.47 -10.12
CA SER A 305 -0.81 0.25 -11.35
C SER A 305 -2.25 0.76 -11.34
N TYR A 306 -3.23 -0.09 -10.97
CA TYR A 306 -4.63 0.31 -10.90
C TYR A 306 -4.86 1.43 -9.86
N GLY A 307 -4.26 1.31 -8.68
CA GLY A 307 -4.31 2.35 -7.64
C GLY A 307 -3.70 3.66 -8.09
N GLY A 308 -2.48 3.62 -8.63
CA GLY A 308 -1.81 4.83 -9.10
C GLY A 308 -2.50 5.49 -10.29
N MET A 309 -2.89 4.71 -11.31
CA MET A 309 -3.55 5.24 -12.50
C MET A 309 -4.91 5.85 -12.17
N SER A 310 -5.71 5.19 -11.31
CA SER A 310 -7.00 5.71 -10.88
C SER A 310 -6.84 7.03 -10.12
N ALA A 311 -5.92 7.09 -9.15
CA ALA A 311 -5.64 8.31 -8.40
C ALA A 311 -5.16 9.47 -9.28
N VAL A 312 -4.19 9.23 -10.17
CA VAL A 312 -3.66 10.26 -11.08
C VAL A 312 -4.75 10.77 -12.02
N ALA A 313 -5.51 9.88 -12.65
CA ALA A 313 -6.54 10.23 -13.61
C ALA A 313 -7.68 11.01 -12.93
N ILE A 314 -8.14 10.55 -11.77
CA ILE A 314 -9.18 11.24 -10.99
C ILE A 314 -8.67 12.58 -10.49
N ALA A 315 -7.47 12.67 -9.93
CA ALA A 315 -6.89 13.94 -9.49
C ALA A 315 -6.81 14.96 -10.63
N ALA A 316 -6.45 14.53 -11.83
CA ALA A 316 -6.44 15.39 -13.01
C ALA A 316 -7.86 15.81 -13.42
N ILE A 317 -8.82 14.88 -13.46
CA ILE A 317 -10.21 15.19 -13.82
C ILE A 317 -10.82 16.18 -12.82
N VAL A 318 -10.71 15.93 -11.51
CA VAL A 318 -11.23 16.81 -10.46
C VAL A 318 -10.53 18.17 -10.53
N SER A 319 -9.20 18.21 -10.70
CA SER A 319 -8.45 19.47 -10.84
C SER A 319 -8.82 20.25 -12.09
N LEU A 320 -9.15 19.60 -13.21
CA LEU A 320 -9.53 20.27 -14.46
C LEU A 320 -11.01 20.65 -14.53
N THR A 321 -11.82 20.22 -13.57
CA THR A 321 -13.28 20.45 -13.53
C THR A 321 -13.66 21.32 -12.34
N LEU A 322 -13.49 20.79 -11.13
CA LEU A 322 -13.92 21.39 -9.88
C LEU A 322 -13.15 22.66 -9.57
N LEU A 323 -11.83 22.65 -9.77
CA LEU A 323 -11.00 23.79 -9.40
C LEU A 323 -11.29 25.04 -10.27
N PRO A 324 -11.38 24.96 -11.61
CA PRO A 324 -11.88 26.06 -12.45
C PRO A 324 -13.26 26.56 -12.04
N ALA A 325 -14.18 25.66 -11.65
CA ALA A 325 -15.51 26.03 -11.20
C ALA A 325 -15.46 26.82 -9.87
N LEU A 326 -14.71 26.32 -8.88
CA LEU A 326 -14.51 26.97 -7.58
C LEU A 326 -13.85 28.35 -7.74
N LEU A 327 -12.80 28.44 -8.57
CA LEU A 327 -12.11 29.70 -8.87
C LEU A 327 -13.05 30.68 -9.60
N GLY A 328 -13.90 30.19 -10.50
CA GLY A 328 -14.93 30.98 -11.15
C GLY A 328 -16.01 31.50 -10.20
N ILE A 329 -16.33 30.77 -9.13
CA ILE A 329 -17.29 31.21 -8.10
C ILE A 329 -16.64 32.22 -7.14
N LEU A 330 -15.41 31.95 -6.71
CA LEU A 330 -14.68 32.80 -5.76
C LEU A 330 -14.20 34.11 -6.41
N GLY A 331 -13.71 34.06 -7.64
CA GLY A 331 -13.12 35.20 -8.34
C GLY A 331 -12.04 35.88 -7.48
N HIS A 332 -12.21 37.18 -7.23
CA HIS A 332 -11.31 37.97 -6.38
C HIS A 332 -11.31 37.54 -4.91
N ARG A 333 -12.30 36.75 -4.45
CA ARG A 333 -12.39 36.27 -3.07
C ARG A 333 -11.41 35.14 -2.77
N VAL A 334 -10.68 34.62 -3.76
CA VAL A 334 -9.57 33.66 -3.53
C VAL A 334 -8.49 34.25 -2.60
N ASP A 335 -8.33 35.57 -2.62
CA ASP A 335 -7.41 36.31 -1.75
C ASP A 335 -8.08 36.88 -0.48
N LYS A 336 -9.35 36.53 -0.22
CA LYS A 336 -10.03 36.84 1.03
C LYS A 336 -9.37 36.02 2.14
N LEU A 337 -9.08 36.66 3.29
CA LEU A 337 -8.21 36.12 4.36
C LEU A 337 -6.72 36.01 3.96
N GLY A 338 -6.26 36.87 3.05
CA GLY A 338 -4.85 36.96 2.69
C GLY A 338 -3.98 37.59 3.78
N MET A 339 -2.83 36.98 4.07
CA MET A 339 -1.88 37.44 5.08
C MET A 339 -1.13 38.73 4.66
N PRO A 340 -0.82 39.64 5.60
CA PRO A 340 -0.31 40.97 5.30
C PRO A 340 1.08 40.99 4.64
N TRP A 341 1.94 39.98 4.87
CA TRP A 341 3.28 39.93 4.26
C TRP A 341 3.24 39.77 2.74
N ARG A 342 2.23 39.06 2.20
CA ARG A 342 2.13 38.82 0.76
C ARG A 342 1.66 40.06 0.02
N ARG A 343 0.76 40.86 0.61
CA ARG A 343 0.38 42.17 0.08
C ARG A 343 1.59 43.09 -0.07
N ARG A 344 2.51 43.07 0.90
CA ARG A 344 3.79 43.80 0.83
C ARG A 344 4.72 43.26 -0.26
N LYS A 345 4.83 41.93 -0.43
CA LYS A 345 5.70 41.32 -1.44
C LYS A 345 5.21 41.59 -2.87
N ALA A 346 3.91 41.47 -3.12
CA ALA A 346 3.29 41.85 -4.39
C ALA A 346 3.48 43.34 -4.70
N ALA A 347 3.35 44.21 -3.68
CA ALA A 347 3.59 45.65 -3.83
C ALA A 347 5.07 46.02 -4.11
N ARG A 348 6.03 45.16 -3.75
CA ARG A 348 7.46 45.38 -3.98
C ARG A 348 7.97 44.85 -5.32
N GLY A 349 7.18 44.08 -6.07
CA GLY A 349 7.61 43.52 -7.37
C GLY A 349 8.83 42.58 -7.29
N GLU A 350 9.17 42.06 -6.10
CA GLU A 350 10.38 41.27 -5.84
C GLU A 350 10.27 39.79 -6.27
N GLU A 351 9.56 39.48 -7.35
CA GLU A 351 9.45 38.11 -7.84
C GLU A 351 10.63 37.76 -8.77
N GLY A 352 11.48 36.82 -8.33
CA GLY A 352 12.42 36.11 -9.21
C GLY A 352 13.89 36.54 -9.21
N GLY A 353 14.28 37.60 -8.49
CA GLY A 353 15.67 38.09 -8.48
C GLY A 353 16.70 37.06 -7.99
N GLY A 354 16.39 36.32 -6.92
CA GLY A 354 17.26 35.27 -6.37
C GLY A 354 17.41 34.07 -7.31
N TRP A 355 16.30 33.52 -7.80
CA TRP A 355 16.30 32.40 -8.74
C TRP A 355 16.99 32.75 -10.06
N ARG A 356 16.80 33.98 -10.58
CA ARG A 356 17.51 34.47 -11.77
C ARG A 356 19.02 34.50 -11.55
N LYS A 357 19.50 34.96 -10.40
CA LYS A 357 20.94 34.95 -10.06
C LYS A 357 21.50 33.54 -10.00
N VAL A 358 20.77 32.60 -9.39
CA VAL A 358 21.17 31.19 -9.34
C VAL A 358 21.23 30.59 -10.75
N ALA A 359 20.16 30.71 -11.54
CA ALA A 359 20.10 30.18 -12.90
C ALA A 359 21.21 30.75 -13.79
N THR A 360 21.41 32.07 -13.77
CA THR A 360 22.49 32.71 -14.55
C THR A 360 23.88 32.29 -14.09
N ARG A 361 24.09 32.03 -12.79
CA ARG A 361 25.36 31.51 -12.27
C ARG A 361 25.64 30.08 -12.75
N VAL A 362 24.64 29.22 -12.74
CA VAL A 362 24.74 27.84 -13.23
C VAL A 362 25.01 27.82 -14.74
N MET A 363 24.26 28.59 -15.53
CA MET A 363 24.43 28.65 -16.98
C MET A 363 25.77 29.25 -17.43
N ARG A 364 26.40 30.11 -16.63
CA ARG A 364 27.74 30.65 -16.94
C ARG A 364 28.85 29.61 -16.81
N ARG A 365 28.67 28.57 -15.99
CA ARG A 365 29.69 27.56 -15.69
C ARG A 365 29.06 26.17 -15.54
N PRO A 366 28.37 25.63 -16.57
CA PRO A 366 27.52 24.45 -16.43
C PRO A 366 28.30 23.21 -15.99
N VAL A 367 29.51 22.98 -16.53
CA VAL A 367 30.34 21.81 -16.20
C VAL A 367 30.76 21.79 -14.73
N LEU A 368 31.05 22.95 -14.13
CA LEU A 368 31.45 23.07 -12.72
C LEU A 368 30.32 22.72 -11.75
N PHE A 369 29.06 22.78 -12.18
CA PHE A 369 27.93 22.32 -11.39
C PHE A 369 27.52 20.89 -11.77
N ALA A 370 27.47 20.59 -13.07
CA ALA A 370 27.02 19.30 -13.57
C ALA A 370 27.94 18.15 -13.11
N VAL A 371 29.26 18.29 -13.21
CA VAL A 371 30.19 17.21 -12.88
C VAL A 371 30.12 16.83 -11.39
N PRO A 372 30.20 17.78 -10.43
CA PRO A 372 30.06 17.43 -9.02
C PRO A 372 28.68 16.85 -8.68
N ILE A 373 27.60 17.39 -9.24
CA ILE A 373 26.25 16.89 -8.98
C ILE A 373 26.12 15.44 -9.48
N VAL A 374 26.55 15.17 -10.72
CA VAL A 374 26.51 13.82 -11.29
C VAL A 374 27.42 12.87 -10.50
N ALA A 375 28.63 13.30 -10.13
CA ALA A 375 29.53 12.49 -9.31
C ALA A 375 28.91 12.14 -7.95
N VAL A 376 28.27 13.10 -7.28
CA VAL A 376 27.55 12.86 -6.01
C VAL A 376 26.36 11.94 -6.22
N LEU A 377 25.55 12.14 -7.26
CA LEU A 377 24.41 11.25 -7.56
C LEU A 377 24.86 9.82 -7.86
N LEU A 378 25.96 9.64 -8.60
CA LEU A 378 26.55 8.33 -8.86
C LEU A 378 27.11 7.69 -7.59
N ALA A 379 27.78 8.47 -6.73
CA ALA A 379 28.27 7.99 -5.44
C ALA A 379 27.13 7.55 -4.51
N LEU A 380 26.04 8.32 -4.47
CA LEU A 380 24.82 7.96 -3.71
C LEU A 380 24.09 6.75 -4.33
N GLY A 381 24.21 6.54 -5.65
CA GLY A 381 23.65 5.38 -6.35
C GLY A 381 24.52 4.12 -6.28
N ALA A 382 25.82 4.24 -6.01
CA ALA A 382 26.77 3.12 -5.99
C ALA A 382 26.38 1.96 -5.05
N PRO A 383 25.79 2.19 -3.85
CA PRO A 383 25.31 1.10 -2.98
C PRO A 383 24.27 0.18 -3.64
N PHE A 384 23.55 0.67 -4.66
CA PHE A 384 22.56 -0.13 -5.39
C PHE A 384 23.20 -1.30 -6.17
N LEU A 385 24.49 -1.25 -6.47
CA LEU A 385 25.22 -2.35 -7.11
C LEU A 385 25.31 -3.59 -6.22
N GLY A 386 25.16 -3.44 -4.90
CA GLY A 386 25.17 -4.54 -3.92
C GLY A 386 23.77 -5.02 -3.52
N VAL A 387 22.72 -4.64 -4.25
CA VAL A 387 21.33 -4.96 -3.88
C VAL A 387 21.09 -6.47 -3.89
N LYS A 388 20.46 -6.98 -2.82
CA LYS A 388 19.99 -8.36 -2.71
C LYS A 388 18.48 -8.35 -2.67
N PHE A 389 17.85 -9.07 -3.58
CA PHE A 389 16.39 -9.20 -3.63
C PHE A 389 15.96 -10.42 -2.82
N GLY A 390 14.91 -10.24 -2.02
CA GLY A 390 14.28 -11.30 -1.24
C GLY A 390 12.76 -11.16 -1.30
N GLN A 391 12.05 -12.18 -0.84
CA GLN A 391 10.60 -12.12 -0.67
C GLN A 391 10.23 -11.27 0.54
N VAL A 392 8.97 -10.83 0.59
CA VAL A 392 8.41 -10.17 1.78
C VAL A 392 8.30 -11.23 2.88
N ASP A 393 9.16 -11.13 3.89
CA ASP A 393 9.18 -12.01 5.06
C ASP A 393 8.88 -11.20 6.33
N GLN A 394 8.86 -11.87 7.48
CA GLN A 394 8.63 -11.25 8.78
C GLN A 394 9.61 -10.11 9.14
N LYS A 395 10.75 -9.97 8.45
CA LYS A 395 11.77 -8.96 8.79
C LYS A 395 11.34 -7.55 8.41
N VAL A 396 10.30 -7.40 7.59
CA VAL A 396 9.67 -6.09 7.34
C VAL A 396 8.99 -5.52 8.59
N LEU A 397 8.69 -6.37 9.59
CA LEU A 397 8.15 -5.95 10.87
C LEU A 397 9.28 -5.56 11.85
N PRO A 398 9.03 -4.64 12.80
CA PRO A 398 9.98 -4.32 13.87
C PRO A 398 10.32 -5.54 14.75
N GLU A 399 11.52 -5.55 15.33
CA GLU A 399 12.05 -6.66 16.17
C GLU A 399 11.16 -7.03 17.36
N GLY A 400 10.35 -6.11 17.89
CA GLY A 400 9.43 -6.38 19.00
C GLY A 400 8.06 -6.95 18.59
N ASN A 401 7.78 -7.12 17.29
CA ASN A 401 6.48 -7.60 16.84
C ASN A 401 6.33 -9.12 17.06
N SER A 402 5.22 -9.56 17.66
CA SER A 402 4.98 -10.96 17.99
C SER A 402 5.13 -11.93 16.81
N ALA A 403 4.71 -11.52 15.60
CA ALA A 403 4.82 -12.35 14.41
C ALA A 403 6.28 -12.53 13.95
N ARG A 404 7.10 -11.48 14.07
CA ARG A 404 8.54 -11.55 13.81
C ARG A 404 9.25 -12.39 14.84
N VAL A 405 8.97 -12.16 16.12
CA VAL A 405 9.55 -12.94 17.22
C VAL A 405 9.21 -14.42 17.05
N ALA A 406 7.95 -14.78 16.81
CA ALA A 406 7.54 -16.17 16.59
C ALA A 406 8.32 -16.83 15.44
N ALA A 407 8.46 -16.15 14.30
CA ALA A 407 9.18 -16.67 13.16
C ALA A 407 10.69 -16.81 13.42
N ASP A 408 11.31 -15.86 14.13
CA ASP A 408 12.72 -15.93 14.53
C ASP A 408 12.94 -17.08 15.54
N LEU A 409 12.00 -17.32 16.45
CA LEU A 409 12.02 -18.47 17.37
C LEU A 409 11.88 -19.80 16.64
N VAL A 410 10.96 -19.92 15.69
CA VAL A 410 10.82 -21.11 14.85
C VAL A 410 12.11 -21.39 14.09
N ALA A 411 12.69 -20.36 13.46
CA ALA A 411 13.92 -20.46 12.69
C ALA A 411 15.13 -20.94 13.51
N HIS A 412 15.23 -20.50 14.77
CA HIS A 412 16.37 -20.78 15.63
C HIS A 412 16.20 -22.06 16.46
N ASP A 413 15.05 -22.25 17.10
CA ASP A 413 14.83 -23.34 18.08
C ASP A 413 14.17 -24.59 17.47
N PHE A 414 13.58 -24.46 16.28
CA PHE A 414 12.83 -25.54 15.62
C PHE A 414 13.33 -25.76 14.17
N PRO A 415 14.59 -26.19 14.00
CA PRO A 415 15.19 -26.35 12.67
C PRO A 415 14.45 -27.36 11.79
N GLY A 416 13.81 -28.37 12.38
CA GLY A 416 13.00 -29.36 11.64
C GLY A 416 11.70 -28.81 11.04
N LEU A 417 11.23 -27.64 11.51
CA LEU A 417 10.06 -26.94 10.97
C LEU A 417 10.46 -25.73 10.11
N SER A 418 11.72 -25.33 10.15
CA SER A 418 12.30 -24.24 9.39
C SER A 418 12.53 -24.71 7.94
N GLY A 419 11.49 -24.63 7.11
CA GLY A 419 11.48 -25.12 5.73
C GLY A 419 12.47 -24.38 4.82
N THR A 420 13.73 -24.80 4.82
CA THR A 420 14.77 -24.33 3.87
C THR A 420 14.88 -25.22 2.63
N GLY A 421 14.02 -26.24 2.50
CA GLY A 421 14.05 -27.19 1.39
C GLY A 421 13.33 -26.69 0.13
N VAL A 422 13.75 -27.19 -1.03
CA VAL A 422 13.04 -26.99 -2.30
C VAL A 422 11.89 -28.01 -2.38
N LYS A 423 10.68 -27.52 -2.63
CA LYS A 423 9.51 -28.38 -2.85
C LYS A 423 9.57 -28.98 -4.25
N VAL A 424 9.56 -30.31 -4.33
CA VAL A 424 9.50 -31.06 -5.58
C VAL A 424 8.16 -31.78 -5.68
N VAL A 425 7.43 -31.53 -6.76
CA VAL A 425 6.11 -32.12 -7.01
C VAL A 425 6.23 -33.06 -8.19
N VAL A 426 5.93 -34.34 -7.95
CA VAL A 426 5.96 -35.39 -8.97
C VAL A 426 4.53 -35.72 -9.36
N GLN A 427 4.23 -35.61 -10.65
CA GLN A 427 2.95 -35.98 -11.22
C GLN A 427 3.14 -37.18 -12.14
N GLY A 428 2.29 -38.20 -12.01
CA GLY A 428 2.29 -39.33 -12.93
C GLY A 428 1.61 -38.96 -14.25
N ASP A 429 1.97 -39.68 -15.31
CA ASP A 429 1.40 -39.47 -16.65
C ASP A 429 -0.12 -39.66 -16.65
N ASN A 430 -0.83 -38.86 -17.44
CA ASN A 430 -2.29 -38.92 -17.62
C ASN A 430 -3.11 -38.85 -16.30
N GLY A 431 -2.56 -38.21 -15.27
CA GLY A 431 -3.24 -38.07 -13.96
C GLY A 431 -3.20 -39.32 -13.10
N ALA A 432 -2.42 -40.35 -13.49
CA ALA A 432 -2.16 -41.50 -12.64
C ALA A 432 -1.29 -41.12 -11.44
N ALA A 433 -1.41 -41.87 -10.35
CA ALA A 433 -0.48 -41.73 -9.23
C ALA A 433 0.94 -42.10 -9.70
N PRO A 434 1.97 -41.30 -9.36
CA PRO A 434 3.33 -41.61 -9.74
C PRO A 434 3.81 -42.92 -9.10
N ASP A 435 4.62 -43.69 -9.83
CA ASP A 435 5.19 -44.94 -9.32
C ASP A 435 6.08 -44.67 -8.10
N LYS A 436 5.77 -45.34 -6.98
CA LYS A 436 6.49 -45.17 -5.71
C LYS A 436 7.97 -45.53 -5.85
N ALA A 437 8.33 -46.52 -6.67
CA ALA A 437 9.72 -46.89 -6.88
C ALA A 437 10.48 -45.77 -7.61
N ALA A 438 9.88 -45.21 -8.67
CA ALA A 438 10.43 -44.08 -9.39
C ALA A 438 10.57 -42.82 -8.51
N VAL A 439 9.56 -42.52 -7.68
CA VAL A 439 9.64 -41.41 -6.70
C VAL A 439 10.77 -41.63 -5.70
N GLY A 440 10.95 -42.86 -5.21
CA GLY A 440 12.06 -43.20 -4.30
C GLY A 440 13.43 -43.04 -4.95
N LEU A 441 13.58 -43.43 -6.22
CA LEU A 441 14.82 -43.21 -6.98
C LEU A 441 15.11 -41.72 -7.17
N LEU A 442 14.09 -40.93 -7.51
CA LEU A 442 14.23 -39.48 -7.65
C LEU A 442 14.62 -38.81 -6.33
N ALA A 443 13.99 -39.20 -5.22
CA ALA A 443 14.32 -38.70 -3.89
C ALA A 443 15.77 -38.99 -3.51
N ASN A 444 16.26 -40.21 -3.82
CA ASN A 444 17.66 -40.58 -3.60
C ASN A 444 18.63 -39.77 -4.48
N GLN A 445 18.27 -39.49 -5.73
CA GLN A 445 19.08 -38.65 -6.62
C GLN A 445 19.16 -37.20 -6.13
N ILE A 446 18.04 -36.63 -5.68
CA ILE A 446 18.00 -35.26 -5.15
C ILE A 446 18.80 -35.16 -3.85
N SER A 447 18.72 -36.17 -2.98
CA SER A 447 19.43 -36.17 -1.70
C SER A 447 20.94 -36.39 -1.82
N ALA A 448 21.44 -36.82 -2.99
CA ALA A 448 22.85 -37.05 -3.26
C ALA A 448 23.60 -35.81 -3.76
N VAL A 449 22.88 -34.73 -4.10
CA VAL A 449 23.40 -33.42 -4.53
C VAL A 449 23.38 -32.48 -3.33
#